data_AF-A0A4Y8SE90-F1
#
_entry.id   AF-A0A4Y8SE90-F1
#
_cell.length_a   1.000
_cell.length_b   1.000
_cell.length_c   1.000
_cell.angle_alpha   90.00
_cell.angle_beta   90.00
_cell.angle_gamma   90.00
#
_symmetry.space_group_name_H-M   'P 1'
#
loop_
_entity.id
_entity.type
_entity.pdbx_description
1 polymer ?
#
loop_
_entity_poly.entity_id
_entity_poly.type
_entity_poly.pdbx_seq_one_letter_code
_entity_poly.pdbx_strand_id
1 'polypeptide(L)'
;MFKVNLLSHDGYQFSDLEKLQKALSLFEAAMNTERLKSEIVNFSCVLGNKFEDNQGLSNQQVFEKLYAGEEHYAAGINFTADLILVLVKKRKPPFFILHPAIGFGMPGQKEINTYTWWFYRAELYELAGHFAHEWSHKLGFDHSYNPTPTRDFSVPYAFGYMVAEIAKTL
;
A
#
# COMPACT_ATOMS: atom_id res chain seq x y z
N MET A 1 1.84 -15.27 -11.26
CA MET A 1 0.70 -14.38 -10.99
C MET A 1 0.83 -13.95 -9.54
N PHE A 2 0.73 -12.65 -9.30
CA PHE A 2 0.86 -12.08 -7.97
C PHE A 2 -0.35 -12.46 -7.09
N LYS A 3 -0.14 -12.66 -5.78
CA LYS A 3 -1.18 -13.00 -4.81
C LYS A 3 -1.20 -12.04 -3.63
N VAL A 4 -2.37 -11.84 -3.04
CA VAL A 4 -2.51 -11.14 -1.75
C VAL A 4 -3.06 -12.13 -0.75
N ASN A 5 -2.28 -12.39 0.30
CA ASN A 5 -2.58 -13.38 1.31
C ASN A 5 -2.82 -12.69 2.66
N LEU A 6 -3.99 -12.92 3.26
CA LEU A 6 -4.28 -12.45 4.61
C LEU A 6 -3.83 -13.52 5.61
N LEU A 7 -2.65 -13.34 6.21
CA LEU A 7 -2.11 -14.28 7.19
C LEU A 7 -2.89 -14.26 8.50
N SER A 8 -3.24 -13.07 8.98
CA SER A 8 -4.06 -12.89 10.18
C SER A 8 -4.66 -11.49 10.21
N HIS A 9 -5.70 -11.32 11.02
CA HIS A 9 -6.27 -10.02 11.32
C HIS A 9 -6.62 -9.89 12.79
N ASP A 10 -6.53 -8.67 13.34
CA ASP A 10 -6.98 -8.33 14.69
C ASP A 10 -7.89 -7.09 14.67
N GLY A 11 -8.88 -7.04 15.56
CA GLY A 11 -9.85 -5.94 15.66
C GLY A 11 -10.98 -5.93 14.62
N TYR A 12 -10.80 -6.53 13.45
CA TYR A 12 -11.85 -6.69 12.43
C TYR A 12 -12.95 -7.65 12.92
N GLN A 13 -14.20 -7.19 12.90
CA GLN A 13 -15.36 -8.02 13.23
C GLN A 13 -15.79 -8.85 12.01
N PHE A 14 -16.64 -9.86 12.22
CA PHE A 14 -17.18 -10.68 11.12
C PHE A 14 -17.84 -9.83 10.02
N SER A 15 -18.56 -8.77 10.39
CA SER A 15 -19.16 -7.81 9.46
C SER A 15 -18.14 -7.04 8.60
N ASP A 16 -16.90 -6.94 9.06
CA ASP A 16 -15.86 -6.15 8.41
C ASP A 16 -15.09 -7.00 7.37
N LEU A 17 -15.14 -8.33 7.51
CA LEU A 17 -14.35 -9.26 6.71
C LEU A 17 -14.75 -9.25 5.24
N GLU A 18 -16.03 -9.07 4.91
CA GLU A 18 -16.45 -8.98 3.51
C GLU A 18 -15.83 -7.76 2.82
N LYS A 19 -15.87 -6.59 3.49
CA LYS A 19 -15.27 -5.36 2.98
C LYS A 19 -13.75 -5.51 2.83
N LEU A 20 -13.13 -6.10 3.86
CA LEU A 20 -11.70 -6.35 3.86
C LEU A 20 -11.28 -7.27 2.70
N GLN A 21 -11.92 -8.42 2.55
CA GLN A 21 -11.63 -9.39 1.49
C GLN A 21 -11.79 -8.78 0.10
N LYS A 22 -12.87 -8.01 -0.13
CA LYS A 22 -13.07 -7.31 -1.41
C LYS A 22 -11.94 -6.31 -1.72
N ALA A 23 -11.50 -5.53 -0.73
CA ALA A 23 -10.38 -4.61 -0.90
C ALA A 23 -9.07 -5.36 -1.22
N LEU A 24 -8.80 -6.49 -0.55
CA LEU A 24 -7.62 -7.32 -0.83
C LEU A 24 -7.68 -7.96 -2.23
N SER A 25 -8.86 -8.40 -2.67
CA SER A 25 -9.05 -8.90 -4.04
C SER A 25 -8.81 -7.82 -5.08
N LEU A 26 -9.20 -6.56 -4.83
CA LEU A 26 -8.89 -5.45 -5.72
C LEU A 26 -7.39 -5.14 -5.77
N PHE A 27 -6.69 -5.21 -4.63
CA PHE A 27 -5.23 -5.08 -4.60
C PHE A 27 -4.57 -6.20 -5.42
N GLU A 28 -4.95 -7.46 -5.24
CA GLU A 28 -4.44 -8.59 -6.03
C GLU A 28 -4.71 -8.40 -7.53
N ALA A 29 -5.93 -7.99 -7.89
CA ALA A 29 -6.30 -7.80 -9.28
C ALA A 29 -5.50 -6.66 -9.92
N ALA A 30 -5.35 -5.52 -9.25
CA ALA A 30 -4.55 -4.40 -9.72
C ALA A 30 -3.08 -4.81 -9.97
N MET A 31 -2.48 -5.58 -9.06
CA MET A 31 -1.11 -6.11 -9.18
C MET A 31 -0.88 -6.98 -10.41
N ASN A 32 -1.93 -7.61 -10.92
CA ASN A 32 -1.86 -8.48 -12.09
C ASN A 32 -2.28 -7.78 -13.40
N THR A 33 -2.43 -6.46 -13.40
CA THR A 33 -2.68 -5.70 -14.62
C THR A 33 -1.37 -5.28 -15.30
N GLU A 34 -1.34 -5.34 -16.64
CA GLU A 34 -0.25 -4.71 -17.42
C GLU A 34 -0.22 -3.19 -17.24
N ARG A 35 -1.38 -2.60 -16.92
CA ARG A 35 -1.50 -1.18 -16.62
C ARG A 35 -0.62 -0.77 -15.45
N LEU A 36 -0.67 -1.49 -14.33
CA LEU A 36 0.16 -1.16 -13.15
C LEU A 36 1.65 -1.24 -13.47
N LYS A 37 2.08 -2.30 -14.15
CA LYS A 37 3.47 -2.44 -14.60
C LYS A 37 3.90 -1.24 -15.46
N SER A 38 3.08 -0.86 -16.44
CA SER A 38 3.36 0.28 -17.30
C SER A 38 3.43 1.59 -16.52
N GLU A 39 2.51 1.83 -15.59
CA GLU A 39 2.49 3.05 -14.76
C GLU A 39 3.72 3.16 -13.85
N ILE A 40 4.17 2.04 -13.25
CA ILE A 40 5.39 2.03 -12.42
C ILE A 40 6.64 2.22 -13.27
N VAL A 41 6.81 1.46 -14.35
CA VAL A 41 8.02 1.50 -15.20
C VAL A 41 8.19 2.87 -15.85
N ASN A 42 7.09 3.47 -16.30
CA ASN A 42 7.07 4.79 -16.94
C ASN A 42 6.83 5.94 -15.95
N PHE A 43 6.91 5.69 -14.63
CA PHE A 43 6.67 6.71 -13.63
C PHE A 43 7.58 7.92 -13.82
N SER A 44 6.99 9.11 -13.79
CA SER A 44 7.69 10.38 -13.86
C SER A 44 7.05 11.38 -12.91
N CYS A 45 7.88 12.26 -12.35
CA CYS A 45 7.45 13.33 -11.47
C CYS A 45 8.34 14.57 -11.67
N VAL A 46 8.20 15.56 -10.79
CA VAL A 46 9.04 16.78 -10.81
C VAL A 46 10.54 16.49 -10.66
N LEU A 47 10.92 15.30 -10.19
CA LEU A 47 12.30 14.83 -10.05
C LEU A 47 12.83 14.09 -11.30
N GLY A 48 12.02 14.01 -12.37
CA GLY A 48 12.30 13.25 -13.59
C GLY A 48 11.66 11.86 -13.59
N ASN A 49 12.21 10.95 -14.40
CA ASN A 49 11.70 9.58 -14.59
C ASN A 49 12.17 8.64 -13.46
N LYS A 50 11.87 9.00 -12.21
CA LYS A 50 12.18 8.21 -11.03
C LYS A 50 11.22 8.51 -9.88
N PHE A 51 11.05 7.53 -9.00
CA PHE A 51 10.45 7.72 -7.69
C PHE A 51 11.39 8.51 -6.76
N GLU A 52 10.81 9.25 -5.82
CA GLU A 52 11.52 9.68 -4.62
C GLU A 52 11.79 8.45 -3.73
N ASP A 53 12.87 8.48 -2.93
CA ASP A 53 13.20 7.43 -1.96
C ASP A 53 13.17 5.99 -2.52
N ASN A 54 13.67 5.84 -3.76
CA ASN A 54 13.65 4.60 -4.53
C ASN A 54 14.85 3.67 -4.26
N GLN A 55 15.64 3.93 -3.22
CA GLN A 55 16.87 3.18 -2.88
C GLN A 55 17.93 3.15 -4.01
N GLY A 56 17.90 4.10 -4.95
CA GLY A 56 18.78 4.11 -6.11
C GLY A 56 18.38 3.15 -7.24
N LEU A 57 17.20 2.51 -7.13
CA LEU A 57 16.67 1.59 -8.13
C LEU A 57 16.11 2.33 -9.35
N SER A 58 16.26 1.75 -10.54
CA SER A 58 15.45 2.16 -11.70
C SER A 58 13.97 1.81 -11.49
N ASN A 59 13.07 2.49 -12.18
CA ASN A 59 11.63 2.18 -12.12
C ASN A 59 11.32 0.71 -12.46
N GLN A 60 12.06 0.12 -13.40
CA GLN A 60 11.97 -1.31 -13.73
C GLN A 60 12.31 -2.19 -12.53
N GLN A 61 13.40 -1.86 -11.81
CA GLN A 61 13.79 -2.59 -10.60
C GLN A 61 12.81 -2.35 -9.43
N VAL A 62 12.21 -1.16 -9.34
CA VAL A 62 11.13 -0.90 -8.37
C VAL A 62 9.94 -1.83 -8.65
N PHE A 63 9.50 -1.93 -9.90
CA PHE A 63 8.45 -2.88 -10.28
C PHE A 63 8.83 -4.32 -9.96
N GLU A 64 10.03 -4.76 -10.34
CA GLU A 64 10.50 -6.13 -10.09
C GLU A 64 10.52 -6.45 -8.59
N LYS A 65 10.98 -5.51 -7.76
CA LYS A 65 11.00 -5.66 -6.29
C LYS A 65 9.59 -5.72 -5.69
N LEU A 66 8.69 -4.85 -6.13
CA LEU A 66 7.27 -4.89 -5.75
C LEU A 66 6.61 -6.20 -6.18
N TYR A 67 6.83 -6.65 -7.41
CA TYR A 67 6.19 -7.85 -7.93
C TYR A 67 6.76 -9.14 -7.34
N ALA A 68 8.05 -9.14 -6.98
CA ALA A 68 8.72 -10.30 -6.36
C ALA A 68 8.11 -10.69 -5.01
N GLY A 69 7.56 -9.73 -4.26
CA GLY A 69 6.97 -9.97 -2.94
C GLY A 69 7.99 -10.43 -1.88
N GLU A 70 9.26 -10.10 -2.06
CA GLU A 70 10.32 -10.48 -1.11
C GLU A 70 10.32 -9.53 0.10
N GLU A 71 9.43 -9.81 1.05
CA GLU A 71 9.31 -9.06 2.31
C GLU A 71 10.51 -9.32 3.23
N HIS A 72 10.92 -8.31 3.99
CA HIS A 72 12.07 -8.42 4.91
C HIS A 72 11.94 -9.55 5.96
N TYR A 73 10.74 -10.06 6.18
CA TYR A 73 10.43 -11.07 7.19
C TYR A 73 9.94 -12.41 6.61
N ALA A 74 9.90 -12.55 5.28
CA ALA A 74 9.54 -13.76 4.57
C ALA A 74 10.78 -14.33 3.85
N ALA A 75 10.79 -15.64 3.59
CA ALA A 75 11.91 -16.28 2.92
C ALA A 75 11.75 -16.23 1.39
N GLY A 76 12.47 -15.30 0.75
CA GLY A 76 12.67 -15.25 -0.70
C GLY A 76 11.47 -14.76 -1.52
N ILE A 77 11.63 -14.83 -2.84
CA ILE A 77 10.64 -14.40 -3.84
C ILE A 77 9.50 -15.42 -3.90
N ASN A 78 8.27 -14.99 -3.63
CA ASN A 78 7.07 -15.82 -3.68
C ASN A 78 5.89 -15.19 -4.45
N PHE A 79 6.08 -14.00 -5.04
CA PHE A 79 5.05 -13.23 -5.75
C PHE A 79 3.78 -13.00 -4.93
N THR A 80 3.93 -12.82 -3.61
CA THR A 80 2.82 -12.68 -2.68
C THR A 80 3.02 -11.46 -1.78
N ALA A 81 1.94 -10.71 -1.51
CA ALA A 81 1.86 -9.79 -0.38
C ALA A 81 1.25 -10.52 0.81
N ASP A 82 2.05 -10.79 1.85
CA ASP A 82 1.61 -11.48 3.06
C ASP A 82 1.24 -10.45 4.14
N LEU A 83 -0.06 -10.32 4.39
CA LEU A 83 -0.61 -9.24 5.20
C LEU A 83 -1.03 -9.71 6.59
N ILE A 84 -0.57 -8.98 7.61
CA ILE A 84 -1.06 -9.05 8.99
C ILE A 84 -1.76 -7.73 9.30
N LEU A 85 -3.09 -7.74 9.39
CA LEU A 85 -3.87 -6.51 9.42
C LEU A 85 -4.49 -6.25 10.79
N VAL A 86 -4.32 -5.04 11.32
CA VAL A 86 -4.82 -4.66 12.64
C VAL A 86 -5.75 -3.46 12.51
N LEU A 87 -7.01 -3.62 12.93
CA LEU A 87 -7.97 -2.51 12.98
C LEU A 87 -7.86 -1.78 14.31
N VAL A 88 -7.25 -0.60 14.30
CA VAL A 88 -6.96 0.18 15.51
C VAL A 88 -8.08 1.17 15.81
N LYS A 89 -8.67 1.06 17.00
CA LYS A 89 -9.71 1.97 17.46
C LYS A 89 -9.17 3.39 17.63
N LYS A 90 -9.62 4.30 16.77
CA LYS A 90 -9.29 5.74 16.85
C LYS A 90 -10.49 6.56 16.41
N ARG A 91 -10.73 7.67 17.12
CA ARG A 91 -11.77 8.64 16.73
C ARG A 91 -11.31 9.44 15.51
N LYS A 92 -12.27 9.89 14.69
CA LYS A 92 -12.00 10.79 13.57
C LYS A 92 -11.30 12.06 14.10
N PRO A 93 -10.18 12.47 13.50
CA PRO A 93 -9.52 13.71 13.90
C PRO A 93 -10.39 14.95 13.63
N PRO A 94 -10.15 16.08 14.34
CA PRO A 94 -10.87 17.33 14.12
C PRO A 94 -10.74 17.83 12.67
N PHE A 95 -11.72 18.60 12.20
CA PHE A 95 -11.80 19.07 10.81
C PHE A 95 -10.63 19.99 10.38
N PHE A 96 -9.93 20.61 11.33
CA PHE A 96 -8.76 21.46 11.04
C PHE A 96 -7.48 20.66 10.75
N ILE A 97 -7.51 19.32 10.88
CA ILE A 97 -6.45 18.43 10.42
C ILE A 97 -6.79 17.99 9.00
N LEU A 98 -6.09 18.58 8.02
CA LEU A 98 -6.39 18.38 6.60
C LEU A 98 -5.98 17.00 6.07
N HIS A 99 -4.88 16.43 6.60
CA HIS A 99 -4.33 15.14 6.15
C HIS A 99 -4.07 14.21 7.34
N PRO A 100 -5.13 13.73 8.02
CA PRO A 100 -4.96 12.82 9.13
C PRO A 100 -4.37 11.49 8.66
N ALA A 101 -3.43 10.94 9.44
CA ALA A 101 -2.96 9.57 9.24
C ALA A 101 -4.16 8.59 9.28
N ILE A 102 -4.28 7.77 8.25
CA ILE A 102 -5.36 6.79 8.04
C ILE A 102 -5.01 5.39 8.55
N GLY A 103 -3.71 5.14 8.70
CA GLY A 103 -3.12 3.92 9.22
C GLY A 103 -1.62 4.12 9.46
N PHE A 104 -0.91 3.04 9.74
CA PHE A 104 0.56 3.03 9.85
C PHE A 104 1.13 1.59 9.87
N GLY A 105 2.31 1.42 9.28
CA GLY A 105 3.27 0.38 9.62
C GLY A 105 4.37 0.93 10.55
N MET A 106 4.95 0.07 11.40
CA MET A 106 6.18 0.41 12.13
C MET A 106 7.38 -0.34 11.55
N PRO A 107 8.57 0.28 11.48
CA PRO A 107 9.79 -0.41 11.09
C PRO A 107 10.04 -1.64 11.96
N GLY A 108 10.33 -2.78 11.32
CA GLY A 108 10.59 -4.05 12.00
C GLY A 108 9.34 -4.81 12.49
N GLN A 109 8.14 -4.24 12.32
CA GLN A 109 6.86 -4.90 12.61
C GLN A 109 6.21 -5.42 11.33
N LYS A 110 5.49 -6.54 11.43
CA LYS A 110 4.80 -7.15 10.28
C LYS A 110 3.41 -6.56 10.07
N GLU A 111 2.85 -6.00 11.13
CA GLU A 111 1.51 -5.46 11.21
C GLU A 111 1.35 -4.23 10.33
N ILE A 112 0.20 -4.17 9.65
CA ILE A 112 -0.33 -2.99 8.98
C ILE A 112 -1.55 -2.56 9.78
N ASN A 113 -1.49 -1.35 10.34
CA ASN A 113 -2.55 -0.83 11.19
C ASN A 113 -3.44 0.10 10.39
N THR A 114 -4.76 -0.11 10.41
CA THR A 114 -5.74 0.79 9.81
C THR A 114 -6.64 1.37 10.89
N TYR A 115 -6.90 2.67 10.89
CA TYR A 115 -7.78 3.26 11.89
C TYR A 115 -9.26 3.04 11.60
N THR A 116 -10.03 2.68 12.63
CA THR A 116 -11.48 2.42 12.53
C THR A 116 -12.26 3.55 11.87
N TRP A 117 -11.96 4.81 12.20
CA TRP A 117 -12.71 5.96 11.66
C TRP A 117 -12.59 6.09 10.14
N TRP A 118 -11.48 5.64 9.57
CA TRP A 118 -11.21 5.70 8.15
C TRP A 118 -11.71 4.42 7.46
N PHE A 119 -11.38 3.24 8.01
CA PHE A 119 -11.80 1.95 7.45
C PHE A 119 -13.30 1.90 7.12
N TYR A 120 -14.16 2.34 8.05
CA TYR A 120 -15.62 2.29 7.84
C TYR A 120 -16.13 3.27 6.78
N ARG A 121 -15.37 4.32 6.45
CA ARG A 121 -15.76 5.35 5.47
C ARG A 121 -15.08 5.20 4.13
N ALA A 122 -13.94 4.52 4.08
CA ALA A 122 -13.16 4.33 2.87
C ALA A 122 -13.92 3.46 1.87
N GLU A 123 -13.80 3.79 0.60
CA GLU A 123 -14.21 2.91 -0.50
C GLU A 123 -13.24 1.72 -0.63
N LEU A 124 -13.66 0.68 -1.33
CA LEU A 124 -12.86 -0.55 -1.48
C LEU A 124 -11.52 -0.30 -2.18
N TYR A 125 -11.50 0.57 -3.20
CA TYR A 125 -10.28 0.93 -3.93
C TYR A 125 -9.33 1.77 -3.08
N GLU A 126 -9.85 2.63 -2.19
CA GLU A 126 -9.02 3.40 -1.26
C GLU A 126 -8.33 2.48 -0.24
N LEU A 127 -9.05 1.47 0.26
CA LEU A 127 -8.47 0.43 1.13
C LEU A 127 -7.39 -0.38 0.40
N ALA A 128 -7.63 -0.77 -0.86
CA ALA A 128 -6.64 -1.48 -1.67
C ALA A 128 -5.33 -0.67 -1.80
N GLY A 129 -5.44 0.62 -2.13
CA GLY A 129 -4.28 1.52 -2.21
C GLY A 129 -3.58 1.73 -0.87
N HIS A 130 -4.33 1.85 0.23
CA HIS A 130 -3.75 1.93 1.56
C HIS A 130 -2.96 0.67 1.93
N PHE A 131 -3.51 -0.52 1.71
CA PHE A 131 -2.78 -1.77 1.98
C PHE A 131 -1.54 -1.90 1.11
N ALA A 132 -1.61 -1.50 -0.16
CA ALA A 132 -0.46 -1.48 -1.07
C ALA A 132 0.64 -0.51 -0.58
N HIS A 133 0.27 0.69 -0.15
CA HIS A 133 1.19 1.67 0.45
C HIS A 133 1.92 1.09 1.65
N GLU A 134 1.17 0.62 2.66
CA GLU A 134 1.75 0.11 3.90
C GLU A 134 2.55 -1.18 3.68
N TRP A 135 2.13 -2.00 2.72
CA TRP A 135 2.86 -3.21 2.34
C TRP A 135 4.18 -2.89 1.65
N SER A 136 4.26 -1.84 0.83
CA SER A 136 5.53 -1.46 0.19
C SER A 136 6.63 -1.10 1.21
N HIS A 137 6.25 -0.61 2.40
CA HIS A 137 7.19 -0.42 3.50
C HIS A 137 7.80 -1.74 4.00
N LYS A 138 7.08 -2.86 3.87
CA LYS A 138 7.55 -4.21 4.23
C LYS A 138 8.61 -4.76 3.27
N LEU A 139 8.68 -4.19 2.07
CA LEU A 139 9.74 -4.41 1.07
C LEU A 139 10.93 -3.44 1.24
N GLY A 140 10.88 -2.60 2.27
CA GLY A 140 11.94 -1.66 2.64
C GLY A 140 11.85 -0.29 1.99
N PHE A 141 10.85 -0.02 1.17
CA PHE A 141 10.64 1.34 0.66
C PHE A 141 10.21 2.26 1.81
N ASP A 142 10.65 3.51 1.76
CA ASP A 142 10.33 4.50 2.78
C ASP A 142 9.99 5.83 2.10
N HIS A 143 9.63 6.81 2.91
CA HIS A 143 9.41 8.17 2.49
C HIS A 143 9.79 9.13 3.62
N SER A 144 10.03 10.40 3.29
CA SER A 144 10.22 11.45 4.30
C SER A 144 9.11 11.44 5.38
N TYR A 145 9.50 11.49 6.67
CA TYR A 145 8.56 11.54 7.80
C TYR A 145 7.72 12.82 7.78
N ASN A 146 8.37 13.96 7.53
CA ASN A 146 7.70 15.24 7.40
C ASN A 146 7.07 15.38 6.00
N PRO A 147 5.92 16.04 5.86
CA PRO A 147 5.38 16.38 4.55
C PRO A 147 6.38 17.22 3.75
N THR A 148 6.77 16.72 2.57
CA THR A 148 7.57 17.45 1.58
C THR A 148 6.78 17.58 0.27
N PRO A 149 7.08 18.55 -0.59
CA PRO A 149 6.41 18.70 -1.90
C PRO A 149 6.55 17.48 -2.81
N THR A 150 7.51 16.60 -2.53
CA THR A 150 7.86 15.43 -3.33
C THR A 150 7.39 14.12 -2.72
N ARG A 151 6.95 14.12 -1.45
CA ARG A 151 6.63 12.90 -0.68
C ARG A 151 5.64 11.97 -1.39
N ASP A 152 4.66 12.54 -2.09
CA ASP A 152 3.68 11.79 -2.87
C ASP A 152 4.29 11.01 -4.04
N PHE A 153 5.52 11.34 -4.45
CA PHE A 153 6.30 10.65 -5.48
C PHE A 153 7.24 9.57 -4.92
N SER A 154 7.24 9.35 -3.60
CA SER A 154 7.92 8.20 -3.02
C SER A 154 7.25 6.89 -3.46
N VAL A 155 8.01 5.79 -3.44
CA VAL A 155 7.46 4.48 -3.85
C VAL A 155 6.18 4.13 -3.10
N PRO A 156 6.10 4.24 -1.75
CA PRO A 156 4.87 3.88 -1.02
C PRO A 156 3.65 4.70 -1.44
N TYR A 157 3.78 6.02 -1.57
CA TYR A 157 2.67 6.88 -1.95
C TYR A 157 2.24 6.65 -3.40
N ALA A 158 3.18 6.74 -4.34
CA ALA A 158 2.87 6.60 -5.75
C ALA A 158 2.29 5.21 -6.07
N PHE A 159 2.85 4.14 -5.49
CA PHE A 159 2.34 2.79 -5.64
C PHE A 159 0.92 2.63 -5.07
N GLY A 160 0.68 3.13 -3.85
CA GLY A 160 -0.65 3.11 -3.25
C GLY A 160 -1.70 3.85 -4.10
N TYR A 161 -1.35 5.02 -4.64
CA TYR A 161 -2.24 5.78 -5.53
C TYR A 161 -2.51 5.04 -6.85
N MET A 162 -1.49 4.47 -7.50
CA MET A 162 -1.67 3.69 -8.73
C MET A 162 -2.59 2.48 -8.51
N VAL A 163 -2.37 1.72 -7.41
CA VAL A 163 -3.23 0.59 -7.06
C VAL A 163 -4.67 1.05 -6.84
N ALA A 164 -4.90 2.15 -6.11
CA ALA A 164 -6.23 2.70 -5.90
C ALA A 164 -6.91 3.11 -7.21
N GLU A 165 -6.21 3.81 -8.10
CA GLU A 165 -6.77 4.29 -9.38
C GLU A 165 -7.09 3.14 -10.34
N ILE A 166 -6.27 2.08 -10.35
CA ILE A 166 -6.57 0.87 -11.13
C ILE A 166 -7.74 0.12 -10.52
N ALA A 167 -7.73 -0.12 -9.21
CA ALA A 167 -8.78 -0.80 -8.48
C ALA A 167 -10.16 -0.14 -8.64
N LYS A 168 -10.19 1.20 -8.75
CA LYS A 168 -11.42 1.96 -9.00
C LYS A 168 -12.06 1.67 -10.36
N THR A 169 -11.30 1.12 -11.31
CA THR A 169 -11.75 0.81 -12.69
C THR A 169 -12.03 -0.67 -12.93
N LEU A 170 -11.79 -1.53 -11.94
CA LEU A 170 -12.09 -2.97 -11.96
C LEU A 170 -13.50 -3.24 -11.43
#